data_AF-A0A016W316-F1
#
_entry.id   AF-A0A016W316-F1
#
_cell.length_a   1.000
_cell.length_b   1.000
_cell.length_c   1.000
_cell.angle_alpha   90.00
_cell.angle_beta   90.00
_cell.angle_gamma   90.00
#
_symmetry.space_group_name_H-M   'P 1'
#
loop_
_entity.id
_entity.type
_entity.pdbx_description
1 polymer ?
#
loop_
_entity_poly.entity_id
_entity_poly.type
_entity_poly.pdbx_seq_one_letter_code
_entity_poly.pdbx_strand_id
1 'polypeptide(L)'
;MDAVIKGMEYFTRYIGQNRGYLISETDFQTIVQNTPSYQHIFAYTAASQQCYNPGFWTALEYVHGLPHMFVGGHMARITASTNDPLFWMHHAFVDLIWENWRQEHQKRVTSAHL
;
A
#
# COMPACT_ATOMS: atom_id res chain seq x y z
N MET A 1 -17.48 -12.93 0.10
CA MET A 1 -17.51 -14.35 -0.26
C MET A 1 -17.74 -14.43 -1.76
N ASP A 2 -16.85 -14.88 -2.65
CA ASP A 2 -15.53 -15.48 -2.58
C ASP A 2 -14.81 -15.13 -3.89
N ALA A 3 -13.59 -14.60 -3.85
CA ALA A 3 -12.77 -14.50 -5.06
C ALA A 3 -11.58 -15.46 -5.05
N VAL A 4 -11.60 -16.42 -4.12
CA VAL A 4 -10.71 -17.57 -4.11
C VAL A 4 -11.24 -18.71 -5.00
N ILE A 5 -12.54 -18.71 -5.39
CA ILE A 5 -13.15 -19.88 -6.04
C ILE A 5 -14.05 -19.48 -7.22
N LYS A 6 -13.44 -19.08 -8.33
CA LYS A 6 -14.11 -19.19 -9.66
C LYS A 6 -13.69 -20.45 -10.42
N GLY A 7 -12.92 -21.35 -9.80
CA GLY A 7 -12.49 -22.61 -10.42
C GLY A 7 -11.63 -22.41 -11.66
N MET A 8 -10.96 -21.26 -11.82
CA MET A 8 -10.03 -21.04 -12.91
C MET A 8 -8.65 -21.58 -12.49
N GLU A 9 -8.01 -22.36 -13.37
CA GLU A 9 -6.68 -22.96 -13.13
C GLU A 9 -5.53 -21.95 -13.24
N TYR A 10 -5.80 -20.71 -13.65
CA TYR A 10 -4.79 -19.69 -13.91
C TYR A 10 -5.20 -18.30 -13.38
N PHE A 11 -4.20 -17.52 -12.96
CA PHE A 11 -4.38 -16.11 -12.65
C PHE A 11 -4.33 -15.26 -13.94
N THR A 12 -4.86 -14.04 -13.87
CA THR A 12 -4.98 -13.13 -15.02
C THR A 12 -4.41 -11.76 -14.69
N ARG A 13 -3.90 -11.08 -15.72
CA ARG A 13 -3.36 -9.71 -15.67
C ARG A 13 -3.79 -8.95 -16.92
N TYR A 14 -3.97 -7.63 -16.80
CA TYR A 14 -4.29 -6.70 -17.90
C TYR A 14 -3.39 -5.47 -17.78
N ILE A 15 -2.09 -5.71 -17.92
CA ILE A 15 -1.03 -4.73 -17.59
C ILE A 15 -1.23 -3.45 -18.40
N GLY A 16 -1.35 -2.32 -17.70
CA GLY A 16 -1.48 -0.98 -18.28
C GLY A 16 -2.84 -0.66 -18.91
N GLN A 17 -3.83 -1.56 -18.84
CA GLN A 17 -5.17 -1.35 -19.43
C GLN A 17 -6.18 -0.72 -18.45
N ASN A 18 -5.87 -0.76 -17.15
CA ASN A 18 -6.70 -0.22 -16.07
C ASN A 18 -6.19 1.16 -15.61
N ARG A 19 -6.97 1.86 -14.75
CA ARG A 19 -6.69 3.24 -14.29
C ARG A 19 -5.59 3.36 -13.19
N GLY A 20 -4.59 2.48 -13.16
CA GLY A 20 -3.51 2.50 -12.17
C GLY A 20 -2.15 2.89 -12.75
N TYR A 21 -1.16 3.17 -11.90
CA TYR A 21 0.23 3.40 -12.27
C TYR A 21 1.20 2.75 -11.26
N LEU A 22 2.46 2.57 -11.65
CA LEU A 22 3.52 2.04 -10.78
C LEU A 22 3.99 3.11 -9.79
N ILE A 23 4.34 2.70 -8.58
CA ILE A 23 4.88 3.62 -7.55
C ILE A 23 6.17 4.27 -8.09
N SER A 24 6.19 5.60 -8.12
CA SER A 24 7.35 6.39 -8.52
C SER A 24 8.21 6.77 -7.32
N GLU A 25 9.43 7.23 -7.57
CA GLU A 25 10.28 7.79 -6.52
C GLU A 25 9.62 9.00 -5.84
N THR A 26 8.86 9.81 -6.58
CA THR A 26 8.11 10.94 -6.01
C THR A 26 7.07 10.47 -5.01
N ASP A 27 6.34 9.39 -5.31
CA ASP A 27 5.36 8.81 -4.38
C ASP A 27 6.06 8.29 -3.12
N PHE A 28 7.18 7.57 -3.29
CA PHE A 28 8.00 7.06 -2.21
C PHE A 28 8.44 8.18 -1.26
N GLN A 29 9.09 9.23 -1.81
CA GLN A 29 9.59 10.35 -1.03
C GLN A 29 8.45 11.11 -0.37
N THR A 30 7.31 11.27 -1.05
CA THR A 30 6.14 11.94 -0.49
C THR A 30 5.63 11.23 0.76
N ILE A 31 5.54 9.90 0.74
CA ILE A 31 5.06 9.14 1.90
C ILE A 31 6.09 9.15 3.02
N VAL A 32 7.35 8.89 2.69
CA VAL A 32 8.43 8.83 3.69
C VAL A 32 8.60 10.18 4.36
N GLN A 33 8.56 11.30 3.63
CA GLN A 33 8.88 12.62 4.19
C GLN A 33 7.66 13.39 4.73
N ASN A 34 6.47 13.23 4.14
CA ASN A 34 5.32 14.08 4.46
C ASN A 34 4.26 13.41 5.33
N THR A 35 4.41 12.13 5.69
CA THR A 35 3.45 11.46 6.57
C THR A 35 3.77 11.74 8.04
N PRO A 36 2.90 12.47 8.77
CA PRO A 36 3.30 13.07 10.06
C PRO A 36 3.31 12.07 11.22
N SER A 37 2.59 10.94 11.12
CA SER A 37 2.56 9.93 12.17
C SER A 37 2.18 8.56 11.63
N TYR A 38 2.43 7.51 12.44
CA TYR A 38 2.08 6.14 12.09
C TYR A 38 0.56 5.96 11.85
N GLN A 39 -0.27 6.77 12.50
CA GLN A 39 -1.72 6.77 12.30
C GLN A 39 -2.12 7.16 10.88
N HIS A 40 -1.32 8.02 10.24
CA HIS A 40 -1.53 8.45 8.86
C HIS A 40 -0.91 7.45 7.86
N ILE A 41 0.21 6.80 8.21
CA ILE A 41 0.77 5.70 7.41
C ILE A 41 -0.25 4.56 7.25
N PHE A 42 -0.88 4.17 8.37
CA PHE A 42 -1.88 3.11 8.41
C PHE A 42 -3.32 3.61 8.30
N ALA A 43 -3.52 4.83 7.79
CA ALA A 43 -4.85 5.36 7.59
C ALA A 43 -5.58 4.59 6.48
N TYR A 44 -6.87 4.36 6.69
CA TYR A 44 -7.74 3.72 5.72
C TYR A 44 -8.26 4.72 4.68
N THR A 45 -8.21 4.34 3.42
CA THR A 45 -8.52 5.21 2.26
C THR A 45 -10.00 5.51 2.04
N ALA A 46 -10.90 4.78 2.71
CA ALA A 46 -12.34 5.07 2.74
C ALA A 46 -12.82 5.46 4.15
N ALA A 47 -12.03 6.27 4.85
CA ALA A 47 -12.44 6.87 6.12
C ALA A 47 -13.64 7.83 5.95
N SER A 48 -14.62 7.73 6.85
CA SER A 48 -15.71 8.71 6.96
C SER A 48 -15.20 9.99 7.64
N GLN A 49 -15.86 11.12 7.38
CA GLN A 49 -15.63 12.38 8.10
C GLN A 49 -15.85 12.25 9.62
N GLN A 50 -16.56 11.22 10.07
CA GLN A 50 -16.81 10.95 11.50
C GLN A 50 -15.70 10.11 12.17
N CYS A 51 -14.69 9.67 11.41
CA CYS A 51 -13.58 8.89 11.97
C CYS A 51 -12.56 9.78 12.68
N TYR A 52 -11.95 9.26 13.76
CA TYR A 52 -10.90 9.95 14.51
C TYR A 52 -9.72 10.38 13.63
N ASN A 53 -9.39 9.57 12.62
CA ASN A 53 -8.42 9.90 11.57
C ASN A 53 -9.17 9.94 10.23
N PRO A 54 -9.68 11.09 9.79
CA PRO A 54 -10.20 11.24 8.44
C PRO A 54 -9.04 10.99 7.47
N GLY A 55 -9.26 10.15 6.46
CA GLY A 55 -8.21 9.60 5.60
C GLY A 55 -7.22 10.66 5.13
N PHE A 56 -5.93 10.32 5.15
CA PHE A 56 -4.86 11.26 4.88
C PHE A 56 -4.30 11.07 3.48
N TRP A 57 -4.00 12.15 2.79
CA TRP A 57 -3.57 12.09 1.39
C TRP A 57 -2.23 11.36 1.19
N THR A 58 -1.36 11.30 2.22
CA THR A 58 -0.13 10.48 2.19
C THR A 58 -0.31 9.06 2.72
N ALA A 59 -1.55 8.61 2.97
CA ALA A 59 -1.77 7.24 3.43
C ALA A 59 -1.19 6.25 2.44
N LEU A 60 -0.36 5.33 2.95
CA LEU A 60 0.37 4.36 2.13
C LEU A 60 -0.59 3.51 1.29
N GLU A 61 -1.78 3.23 1.82
CA GLU A 61 -2.81 2.46 1.11
C GLU A 61 -3.25 3.11 -0.21
N TYR A 62 -3.27 4.45 -0.33
CA TYR A 62 -3.64 5.15 -1.58
C TYR A 62 -2.69 4.76 -2.71
N VAL A 63 -1.38 4.90 -2.49
CA VAL A 63 -0.39 4.58 -3.53
C VAL A 63 -0.25 3.09 -3.75
N HIS A 64 -0.46 2.26 -2.71
CA HIS A 64 -0.36 0.80 -2.82
C HIS A 64 -1.43 0.25 -3.77
N GLY A 65 -2.61 0.87 -3.81
CA GLY A 65 -3.72 0.43 -4.66
C GLY A 65 -3.45 0.64 -6.15
N LEU A 66 -2.54 1.54 -6.51
CA LEU A 66 -2.32 1.93 -7.91
C LEU A 66 -1.59 0.85 -8.71
N PRO A 67 -0.53 0.17 -8.20
CA PRO A 67 0.03 -1.00 -8.86
C PRO A 67 -0.93 -2.17 -8.97
N HIS A 68 -1.80 -2.41 -7.97
CA HIS A 68 -2.87 -3.41 -8.07
C HIS A 68 -3.75 -3.14 -9.30
N MET A 69 -4.17 -1.88 -9.46
CA MET A 69 -4.96 -1.45 -10.61
C MET A 69 -4.16 -1.53 -11.91
N PHE A 70 -2.89 -1.12 -11.94
CA PHE A 70 -2.03 -1.16 -13.12
C PHE A 70 -1.84 -2.57 -13.67
N VAL A 71 -1.60 -3.56 -12.80
CA VAL A 71 -1.45 -4.96 -13.21
C VAL A 71 -2.78 -5.54 -13.70
N GLY A 72 -3.90 -5.14 -13.10
CA GLY A 72 -5.23 -5.59 -13.51
C GLY A 72 -5.52 -7.05 -13.14
N GLY A 73 -6.56 -7.62 -13.74
CA GLY A 73 -6.92 -9.03 -13.55
C GLY A 73 -7.18 -9.41 -12.09
N HIS A 74 -6.49 -10.43 -11.59
CA HIS A 74 -6.59 -10.83 -10.18
C HIS A 74 -5.98 -9.79 -9.24
N MET A 75 -4.85 -9.18 -9.61
CA MET A 75 -4.20 -8.13 -8.80
C MET A 75 -5.11 -6.94 -8.50
N ALA A 76 -6.04 -6.58 -9.40
CA ALA A 76 -6.98 -5.47 -9.17
C ALA A 76 -8.18 -5.82 -8.27
N ARG A 77 -8.35 -7.08 -7.85
CA ARG A 77 -9.48 -7.53 -7.03
C ARG A 77 -9.02 -7.77 -5.61
N ILE A 78 -9.49 -6.95 -4.67
CA ILE A 78 -9.13 -7.02 -3.24
C ILE A 78 -9.29 -8.45 -2.67
N THR A 79 -10.35 -9.15 -3.06
CA THR A 79 -10.66 -10.49 -2.57
C THR A 79 -9.88 -11.63 -3.26
N ALA A 80 -9.12 -11.33 -4.31
CA ALA A 80 -8.50 -12.31 -5.20
C ALA A 80 -7.01 -12.04 -5.51
N SER A 81 -6.49 -10.88 -5.08
CA SER A 81 -5.17 -10.39 -5.49
C SER A 81 -4.04 -11.31 -5.05
N THR A 82 -4.18 -11.97 -3.91
CA THR A 82 -3.25 -12.97 -3.37
C THR A 82 -3.06 -14.21 -4.27
N ASN A 83 -3.97 -14.45 -5.22
CA ASN A 83 -3.83 -15.54 -6.20
C ASN A 83 -2.75 -15.27 -7.25
N ASP A 84 -2.31 -14.01 -7.41
CA ASP A 84 -1.19 -13.65 -8.27
C ASP A 84 0.11 -13.56 -7.44
N PRO A 85 1.17 -14.33 -7.75
CA PRO A 85 2.43 -14.29 -6.99
C PRO A 85 3.08 -12.91 -6.89
N LEU A 86 2.79 -11.98 -7.83
CA LEU A 86 3.28 -10.59 -7.74
C LEU A 86 2.76 -9.86 -6.49
N PHE A 87 1.63 -10.30 -5.93
CA PHE A 87 1.08 -9.77 -4.69
C PHE A 87 2.14 -9.69 -3.58
N TRP A 88 2.87 -10.78 -3.37
CA TRP A 88 3.83 -10.87 -2.27
C TRP A 88 5.03 -9.94 -2.47
N MET A 89 5.52 -9.80 -3.70
CA MET A 89 6.61 -8.87 -4.03
C MET A 89 6.16 -7.41 -3.91
N HIS A 90 4.93 -7.11 -4.35
CA HIS A 90 4.34 -5.78 -4.20
C HIS A 90 4.20 -5.42 -2.71
N HIS A 91 3.63 -6.31 -1.90
CA HIS A 91 3.49 -6.06 -0.46
C HIS A 91 4.81 -6.05 0.31
N ALA A 92 5.83 -6.80 -0.12
CA ALA A 92 7.18 -6.67 0.42
C ALA A 92 7.78 -5.28 0.13
N PHE A 93 7.50 -4.71 -1.04
CA PHE A 93 7.89 -3.33 -1.34
C PHE A 93 7.09 -2.30 -0.52
N VAL A 94 5.80 -2.53 -0.29
CA VAL A 94 4.99 -1.69 0.63
C VAL A 94 5.57 -1.74 2.06
N ASP A 95 6.00 -2.90 2.53
CA ASP A 95 6.66 -3.08 3.83
C ASP A 95 7.98 -2.30 3.91
N LEU A 96 8.78 -2.33 2.83
CA LEU A 96 9.99 -1.52 2.72
C LEU A 96 9.70 -0.01 2.85
N ILE A 97 8.61 0.50 2.25
CA ILE A 97 8.24 1.93 2.39
C ILE A 97 7.93 2.26 3.85
N TRP A 98 7.16 1.40 4.54
CA TRP A 98 6.89 1.57 5.96
C TRP A 98 8.19 1.57 6.79
N GLU A 99 9.11 0.65 6.53
CA GLU A 99 10.40 0.60 7.22
C GLU A 99 11.20 1.89 7.00
N ASN A 100 11.29 2.40 5.78
CA ASN A 100 11.99 3.67 5.51
C ASN A 100 11.35 4.84 6.27
N TRP A 101 10.01 4.94 6.29
CA TRP A 101 9.33 5.93 7.11
C TRP A 101 9.66 5.77 8.61
N ARG A 102 9.67 4.53 9.13
CA ARG A 102 9.96 4.22 10.53
C ARG A 102 11.36 4.67 10.94
N GLN A 103 12.36 4.40 10.11
CA GLN A 103 13.75 4.80 10.37
C GLN A 103 13.92 6.32 10.40
N GLU A 104 13.20 7.05 9.53
CA GLU A 104 13.25 8.50 9.49
C GLU A 104 12.51 9.16 10.67
N HIS A 105 11.36 8.62 11.09
CA HIS A 105 10.44 9.28 12.02
C HIS A 105 10.44 8.73 13.44
N GLN A 106 10.86 7.49 13.66
CA GLN A 106 10.81 6.80 14.96
C GLN A 106 12.22 6.41 15.43
N LYS A 107 13.12 7.39 15.49
CA LYS A 107 14.48 7.18 15.98
C LYS A 107 14.43 6.76 17.44
N ARG A 108 15.20 5.72 17.78
CA ARG A 108 15.36 5.31 19.19
C ARG A 108 15.97 6.48 19.95
N VAL A 109 15.37 6.85 21.07
CA VAL A 109 16.01 7.73 22.03
C VAL A 109 17.17 6.94 22.64
N THR A 110 18.38 7.16 22.14
CA THR A 110 19.58 6.73 22.86
C THR A 110 19.66 7.59 24.11
N SER A 111 19.37 7.01 25.28
CA SER A 111 19.66 7.66 26.56
C SER A 111 21.17 7.79 26.69
N ALA A 112 21.72 8.89 26.18
CA ALA A 112 23.05 9.34 26.51
C ALA A 112 22.98 10.03 27.88
N HIS A 113 22.76 9.26 28.95
CA HIS A 113 23.04 9.60 30.34
C HIS A 113 22.76 8.36 31.22
N LEU A 114 23.79 7.53 31.40
CA LEU A 114 24.11 6.84 32.65
C LEU A 114 25.59 7.08 32.92
#